data_AF-A0A0G1F512-F1
#
_entry.id   AF-A0A0G1F512-F1
#
_cell.length_a   1.000
_cell.length_b   1.000
_cell.length_c   1.000
_cell.angle_alpha   90.00
_cell.angle_beta   90.00
_cell.angle_gamma   90.00
#
_symmetry.space_group_name_H-M   'P 1'
#
loop_
_entity.id
_entity.type
_entity.pdbx_description
1 polymer ?
#
loop_
_entity_poly.entity_id
_entity_poly.type
_entity_poly.pdbx_seq_one_letter_code
_entity_poly.pdbx_strand_id
1 'polypeptide(L)'
;MENKIPLSWEIEPNKEEVRVGPEKNGLATLRSRISAMAGDVLFGGFPVAAIMTILFIIFVIPIAKSGDWAAARGQLDQITQKTHYVNSAIIFIYFWFLTGSYGWTLGKRYADIKVVEAGTLNKVGLKRAFLREGSKILLNSIPFVAYVIIFLNIYLVSRTPKRQAIHDKIARTQVITIPRDEKKRETLKLTALVLAILLFTSWGILAWQYWPLLSKGSPAGIGTGQKISIVDWTGIYEYSEFAPPNQTWVYKLEIYKEGNQLKAQLDIDGFQTLTRIQAIAKENDGNLDIIFDSYLSESGGELYKKGDLLFNLEKISEENYKIIWNKLQSNLLEPGEAKFEKIAAAWNTYRNRENGFEVKYPNVDWEVIEGVGFDKKDLNTCMGLGCEVPGIIIEPHPNEDIENFWIWEIIKGMEISPEQFKLINREKLIISNREITKAFFSGGEGINKKYVYIFNSPEINGFTLFQIVIKNNGIDYQSVAEKMLSTFRFLK
;
A
#
# COMPACT_ATOMS: atom_id res chain seq x y z
N MET A 1 3.50 -25.24 -79.91
CA MET A 1 4.72 -24.82 -79.18
C MET A 1 5.25 -23.61 -79.95
N GLU A 2 5.31 -22.38 -79.49
CA GLU A 2 5.20 -21.71 -78.19
C GLU A 2 4.41 -20.40 -78.41
N ASN A 3 3.38 -20.12 -77.61
CA ASN A 3 2.72 -18.81 -77.61
C ASN A 3 3.51 -17.85 -76.71
N LYS A 4 4.24 -16.90 -77.31
CA LYS A 4 4.79 -15.74 -76.60
C LYS A 4 3.73 -14.64 -76.54
N ILE A 5 3.20 -14.41 -75.34
CA ILE A 5 2.33 -13.28 -75.00
C ILE A 5 3.23 -12.03 -74.88
N PRO A 6 2.96 -10.93 -75.60
CA PRO A 6 3.68 -9.69 -75.39
C PRO A 6 3.22 -9.04 -74.08
N LEU A 7 4.14 -8.91 -73.13
CA LEU A 7 4.01 -8.01 -71.98
C LEU A 7 4.18 -6.56 -72.45
N SER A 8 3.08 -5.91 -72.84
CA SER A 8 3.04 -4.46 -73.01
C SER A 8 1.97 -3.86 -72.12
N TRP A 9 2.36 -3.54 -70.88
CA TRP A 9 1.67 -2.61 -70.00
C TRP A 9 2.55 -1.35 -69.85
N GLU A 10 2.90 -0.73 -70.99
CA GLU A 10 3.23 0.69 -70.96
C GLU A 10 1.92 1.45 -70.74
N ILE A 11 1.62 1.66 -69.47
CA ILE A 11 0.67 2.69 -69.05
C ILE A 11 1.35 4.01 -69.43
N GLU A 12 0.90 4.66 -70.50
CA GLU A 12 1.25 6.05 -70.77
C GLU A 12 0.94 6.87 -69.51
N PRO A 13 1.95 7.50 -68.88
CA PRO A 13 1.67 8.43 -67.81
C PRO A 13 0.94 9.60 -68.43
N ASN A 14 -0.37 9.68 -68.19
CA ASN A 14 -1.17 10.82 -68.58
C ASN A 14 -0.60 12.05 -67.85
N LYS A 15 0.26 12.77 -68.55
CA LYS A 15 0.98 13.97 -68.12
C LYS A 15 0.03 15.15 -68.07
N GLU A 16 -0.83 15.14 -67.08
CA GLU A 16 -1.05 16.34 -66.28
C GLU A 16 -0.55 16.02 -64.86
N GLU A 17 0.75 15.72 -64.78
CA GLU A 17 1.50 16.07 -63.57
C GLU A 17 1.30 17.57 -63.40
N VAL A 18 0.32 17.92 -62.55
CA VAL A 18 0.30 19.21 -61.88
C VAL A 18 1.62 19.28 -61.13
N ARG A 19 2.66 19.77 -61.82
CA ARG A 19 3.93 20.16 -61.24
C ARG A 19 3.56 21.26 -60.27
N VAL A 20 3.33 20.85 -59.02
CA VAL A 20 3.22 21.75 -57.88
C VAL A 20 4.54 22.49 -57.87
N GLY A 21 4.55 23.69 -58.46
CA GLY A 21 5.74 24.51 -58.54
C GLY A 21 6.35 24.60 -57.13
N PRO A 22 7.67 24.43 -56.99
CA PRO A 22 8.34 24.27 -55.70
C PRO A 22 8.17 25.45 -54.73
N GLU A 23 7.54 26.55 -55.15
CA GLU A 23 7.59 27.82 -54.44
C GLU A 23 6.35 28.21 -53.63
N LYS A 24 5.18 27.55 -53.75
CA LYS A 24 3.98 28.06 -53.03
C LYS A 24 3.31 27.16 -52.00
N ASN A 25 3.49 25.83 -52.00
CA ASN A 25 2.96 24.94 -50.95
C ASN A 25 4.03 23.95 -50.47
N GLY A 26 5.12 24.46 -49.89
CA GLY A 26 6.19 23.61 -49.35
C GLY A 26 5.72 22.69 -48.23
N LEU A 27 6.32 21.50 -48.12
CA LEU A 27 6.07 20.55 -47.02
C LEU A 27 6.32 21.22 -45.67
N ALA A 28 5.36 21.10 -44.75
CA ALA A 28 5.42 21.74 -43.44
C ALA A 28 6.67 21.30 -42.68
N THR A 29 7.41 22.28 -42.16
CA THR A 29 8.61 22.03 -41.35
C THR A 29 8.26 21.46 -39.98
N LEU A 30 9.26 20.89 -39.28
CA LEU A 30 9.11 20.46 -37.89
C LEU A 30 8.66 21.63 -37.00
N ARG A 31 9.23 22.82 -37.19
CA ARG A 31 8.88 24.03 -36.42
C ARG A 31 7.40 24.41 -36.58
N SER A 32 6.88 24.40 -37.81
CA SER A 32 5.46 24.68 -38.08
C SER A 32 4.55 23.64 -37.42
N ARG A 33 4.94 22.36 -37.43
CA ARG A 33 4.19 21.28 -36.77
C ARG A 33 4.21 21.41 -35.24
N ILE A 34 5.33 21.78 -34.63
CA ILE A 34 5.43 22.07 -33.18
C ILE A 34 4.55 23.27 -32.83
N SER A 35 4.61 24.35 -33.63
CA SER A 35 3.74 25.52 -33.45
C SER A 35 2.25 25.16 -33.55
N ALA A 36 1.88 24.26 -34.46
CA ALA A 36 0.52 23.77 -34.58
C ALA A 36 0.09 22.96 -33.35
N MET A 37 0.97 22.11 -32.82
CA MET A 37 0.70 21.32 -31.62
C MET A 37 0.48 22.23 -30.41
N ALA A 38 1.35 23.23 -30.21
CA ALA A 38 1.17 24.23 -29.16
C ALA A 38 -0.16 24.98 -29.30
N GLY A 39 -0.53 25.37 -30.53
CA GLY A 39 -1.82 25.97 -30.82
C GLY A 39 -3.00 25.04 -30.50
N ASP A 40 -2.91 23.75 -30.81
CA ASP A 40 -3.97 22.78 -30.51
C ASP A 40 -4.11 22.55 -28.99
N VAL A 41 -3.02 22.56 -28.22
CA VAL A 41 -3.07 22.56 -26.75
C VAL A 41 -3.79 23.81 -26.22
N LEU A 42 -3.46 24.97 -26.78
CA LEU A 42 -4.06 26.26 -26.42
C LEU A 42 -5.57 26.33 -26.73
N PHE A 43 -5.98 25.90 -27.92
CA PHE A 43 -7.37 26.07 -28.37
C PHE A 43 -8.27 24.88 -28.07
N GLY A 44 -7.73 23.67 -28.01
CA GLY A 44 -8.50 22.44 -27.75
C GLY A 44 -8.33 21.95 -26.32
N GLY A 45 -7.08 21.85 -25.85
CA GLY A 45 -6.78 21.30 -24.51
C GLY A 45 -7.27 22.19 -23.37
N PHE A 46 -7.07 23.51 -23.48
CA PHE A 46 -7.37 24.45 -22.41
C PHE A 46 -8.85 24.65 -22.10
N PRO A 47 -9.76 24.84 -23.08
CA PRO A 47 -11.19 24.90 -22.77
C PRO A 47 -11.69 23.66 -22.05
N VAL A 48 -11.20 22.47 -22.43
CA VAL A 48 -11.55 21.23 -21.74
C VAL A 48 -11.02 21.24 -20.31
N ALA A 49 -9.74 21.59 -20.10
CA ALA A 49 -9.17 21.71 -18.76
C ALA A 49 -9.93 22.74 -17.88
N ALA A 50 -10.42 23.84 -18.45
CA ALA A 50 -11.21 24.82 -17.71
C ALA A 50 -12.56 24.25 -17.25
N ILE A 51 -13.27 23.54 -18.14
CA ILE A 51 -14.51 22.84 -17.79
C ILE A 51 -14.25 21.80 -16.70
N MET A 52 -13.13 21.07 -16.80
CA MET A 52 -12.71 20.10 -15.78
C MET A 52 -12.54 20.72 -14.40
N THR A 53 -11.85 21.85 -14.33
CA THR A 53 -11.67 22.60 -13.09
C THR A 53 -13.02 23.00 -12.48
N ILE A 54 -13.96 23.47 -13.31
CA ILE A 54 -15.30 23.87 -12.83
C ILE A 54 -16.04 22.66 -12.25
N LEU A 55 -16.03 21.52 -12.94
CA LEU A 55 -16.64 20.29 -12.44
C LEU A 55 -16.00 19.83 -11.12
N PHE A 56 -14.66 19.89 -11.03
CA PHE A 56 -13.95 19.59 -9.79
C PHE A 56 -14.41 20.48 -8.63
N ILE A 57 -14.52 21.79 -8.86
CA ILE A 57 -15.00 22.75 -7.85
C ILE A 57 -16.42 22.41 -7.39
N ILE A 58 -17.32 22.08 -8.32
CA ILE A 58 -18.73 21.80 -8.03
C ILE A 58 -18.90 20.50 -7.22
N PHE A 59 -18.17 19.44 -7.59
CA PHE A 59 -18.40 18.11 -7.02
C PHE A 59 -17.51 17.78 -5.83
N VAL A 60 -16.25 18.22 -5.81
CA VAL A 60 -15.27 17.77 -4.81
C VAL A 60 -15.26 18.66 -3.57
N ILE A 61 -15.42 19.99 -3.74
CA ILE A 61 -15.35 20.93 -2.61
C ILE A 61 -16.44 20.69 -1.55
N PRO A 62 -17.72 20.42 -1.89
CA PRO A 62 -18.74 20.19 -0.87
C PRO A 62 -18.44 18.99 0.04
N ILE A 63 -17.82 17.94 -0.51
CA ILE A 63 -17.51 16.69 0.20
C ILE A 63 -16.25 16.86 1.04
N ALA A 64 -15.23 17.53 0.50
CA ALA A 64 -14.05 17.89 1.30
C ALA A 64 -14.44 18.71 2.56
N LYS A 65 -15.47 19.56 2.46
CA LYS A 65 -15.99 20.34 3.59
C LYS A 65 -16.76 19.51 4.63
N SER A 66 -17.22 18.30 4.31
CA SER A 66 -17.91 17.44 5.30
C SER A 66 -16.95 16.70 6.24
N GLY A 67 -15.63 16.82 6.05
CA GLY A 67 -14.61 16.16 6.86
C GLY A 67 -14.33 14.71 6.46
N ASP A 68 -15.10 14.14 5.52
CA ASP A 68 -14.91 12.79 5.00
C ASP A 68 -13.92 12.78 3.83
N TRP A 69 -12.64 12.86 4.18
CA TRP A 69 -11.54 12.91 3.20
C TRP A 69 -11.35 11.61 2.41
N ALA A 70 -11.70 10.47 3.02
CA ALA A 70 -11.63 9.18 2.35
C ALA A 70 -12.67 9.11 1.21
N ALA A 71 -13.91 9.49 1.49
CA ALA A 71 -14.95 9.59 0.47
C ALA A 71 -14.61 10.65 -0.60
N ALA A 72 -14.09 11.81 -0.20
CA ALA A 72 -13.66 12.85 -1.13
C ALA A 72 -12.58 12.35 -2.11
N ARG A 73 -11.59 11.60 -1.61
CA ARG A 73 -10.51 11.01 -2.44
C ARG A 73 -11.05 9.91 -3.36
N GLY A 74 -11.86 8.99 -2.85
CA GLY A 74 -12.46 7.93 -3.66
C GLY A 74 -13.32 8.47 -4.80
N GLN A 75 -14.13 9.51 -4.53
CA GLN A 75 -14.88 10.19 -5.59
C GLN A 75 -13.97 10.95 -6.56
N LEU A 76 -12.91 11.60 -6.07
CA LEU A 76 -11.95 12.30 -6.91
C LEU A 76 -11.28 11.35 -7.91
N ASP A 77 -10.87 10.16 -7.47
CA ASP A 77 -10.23 9.17 -8.34
C ASP A 77 -11.19 8.70 -9.43
N GLN A 78 -12.45 8.40 -9.06
CA GLN A 78 -13.48 8.02 -10.04
C GLN A 78 -13.78 9.13 -11.04
N ILE A 79 -13.91 10.38 -10.57
CA ILE A 79 -14.16 11.54 -11.43
C ILE A 79 -12.96 11.75 -12.36
N THR A 80 -11.74 11.71 -11.82
CA THR A 80 -10.52 11.91 -12.60
C THR A 80 -10.40 10.85 -13.70
N GLN A 81 -10.60 9.58 -13.38
CA GLN A 81 -10.52 8.48 -14.34
C GLN A 81 -11.61 8.58 -15.40
N LYS A 82 -12.89 8.71 -15.01
CA LYS A 82 -14.00 8.83 -15.97
C LYS A 82 -13.80 10.02 -16.88
N THR A 83 -13.35 11.15 -16.33
CA THR A 83 -13.23 12.34 -17.16
C THR A 83 -11.98 12.36 -18.01
N HIS A 84 -10.93 11.62 -17.64
CA HIS A 84 -9.82 11.36 -18.55
C HIS A 84 -10.29 10.64 -19.83
N TYR A 85 -11.18 9.65 -19.71
CA TYR A 85 -11.75 8.95 -20.88
C TYR A 85 -12.65 9.86 -21.72
N VAL A 86 -13.54 10.63 -21.07
CA VAL A 86 -14.42 11.58 -21.76
C VAL A 86 -13.59 12.66 -22.49
N ASN A 87 -12.58 13.22 -21.83
CA ASN A 87 -11.68 14.20 -22.43
C ASN A 87 -10.94 13.61 -23.64
N SER A 88 -10.39 12.40 -23.51
CA SER A 88 -9.71 11.71 -24.61
C SER A 88 -10.64 11.49 -25.80
N ALA A 89 -11.90 11.13 -25.56
CA ALA A 89 -12.91 10.98 -26.61
C ALA A 89 -13.24 12.31 -27.30
N ILE A 90 -13.46 13.39 -26.54
CA ILE A 90 -13.73 14.73 -27.07
C ILE A 90 -12.56 15.23 -27.93
N ILE A 91 -11.33 15.12 -27.41
CA ILE A 91 -10.12 15.50 -28.13
C ILE A 91 -9.98 14.68 -29.42
N PHE A 92 -10.23 13.37 -29.35
CA PHE A 92 -10.20 12.51 -30.53
C PHE A 92 -11.22 12.95 -31.59
N ILE A 93 -12.47 13.20 -31.20
CA ILE A 93 -13.53 13.69 -32.11
C ILE A 93 -13.14 15.03 -32.72
N TYR A 94 -12.59 15.96 -31.93
CA TYR A 94 -12.08 17.25 -32.41
C TYR A 94 -11.02 17.07 -33.52
N PHE A 95 -10.00 16.24 -33.27
CA PHE A 95 -8.94 16.02 -34.24
C PHE A 95 -9.43 15.27 -35.48
N TRP A 96 -10.23 14.24 -35.28
CA TRP A 96 -10.76 13.40 -36.35
C TRP A 96 -11.66 14.21 -37.29
N PHE A 97 -12.67 14.89 -36.74
CA PHE A 97 -13.65 15.65 -37.52
C PHE A 97 -12.99 16.82 -38.26
N LEU A 98 -12.22 17.66 -37.56
CA LEU A 98 -11.62 18.84 -38.19
C LEU A 98 -10.58 18.48 -39.26
N THR A 99 -9.75 17.47 -39.00
CA THR A 99 -8.78 17.00 -39.99
C THR A 99 -9.49 16.39 -41.20
N GLY A 100 -10.54 15.60 -41.00
CA GLY A 100 -11.26 14.96 -42.10
C GLY A 100 -12.05 15.95 -42.96
N SER A 101 -12.74 16.91 -42.34
CA SER A 101 -13.63 17.86 -43.01
C SER A 101 -12.89 19.05 -43.64
N TYR A 102 -11.88 19.58 -42.94
CA TYR A 102 -11.19 20.81 -43.32
C TYR A 102 -9.71 20.61 -43.66
N GLY A 103 -9.10 19.52 -43.19
CA GLY A 103 -7.66 19.28 -43.31
C GLY A 103 -6.83 20.02 -42.27
N TRP A 104 -7.43 20.78 -41.37
CA TRP A 104 -6.71 21.53 -40.33
C TRP A 104 -7.54 21.60 -39.06
N THR A 105 -6.84 21.60 -37.94
CA THR A 105 -7.36 21.95 -36.62
C THR A 105 -7.08 23.42 -36.34
N LEU A 106 -7.58 23.97 -35.22
CA LEU A 106 -7.34 25.39 -34.88
C LEU A 106 -5.84 25.70 -34.74
N GLY A 107 -5.06 24.82 -34.11
CA GLY A 107 -3.62 24.98 -34.01
C GLY A 107 -2.91 24.89 -35.37
N LYS A 108 -3.32 23.97 -36.24
CA LYS A 108 -2.75 23.86 -37.60
C LYS A 108 -3.09 25.08 -38.45
N ARG A 109 -4.30 25.62 -38.31
CA ARG A 109 -4.70 26.86 -38.96
C ARG A 109 -3.88 28.05 -38.45
N TYR A 110 -3.60 28.11 -37.15
CA TYR A 110 -2.72 29.12 -36.57
C TYR A 110 -1.28 29.04 -37.10
N ALA A 111 -0.79 27.83 -37.36
CA ALA A 111 0.55 27.59 -37.90
C ALA A 111 0.64 27.63 -39.43
N ASP A 112 -0.45 28.03 -40.12
CA ASP A 112 -0.55 28.08 -41.57
C ASP A 112 -0.23 26.74 -42.26
N ILE A 113 -0.65 25.62 -41.64
CA ILE A 113 -0.45 24.26 -42.20
C ILE A 113 -1.76 23.49 -42.36
N LYS A 114 -1.77 22.57 -43.32
CA LYS A 114 -2.91 21.70 -43.63
C LYS A 114 -2.48 20.29 -43.92
N VAL A 115 -3.24 19.34 -43.40
CA VAL A 115 -3.20 17.93 -43.74
C VAL A 115 -4.00 17.73 -45.03
N VAL A 116 -3.35 17.14 -46.02
CA VAL A 116 -3.94 16.78 -47.31
C VAL A 116 -3.65 15.31 -47.61
N GLU A 117 -4.38 14.74 -48.54
CA GLU A 117 -4.05 13.44 -49.11
C GLU A 117 -2.67 13.48 -49.78
N ALA A 118 -1.85 12.44 -49.54
CA ALA A 118 -0.54 12.34 -50.16
C ALA A 118 -0.68 12.16 -51.67
N GLY A 119 -0.01 13.02 -52.44
CA GLY A 119 0.01 12.96 -53.91
C GLY A 119 -1.05 13.81 -54.63
N THR A 120 -2.23 14.02 -54.04
CA THR A 120 -3.35 14.70 -54.73
C THR A 120 -3.65 16.11 -54.23
N LEU A 121 -3.08 16.53 -53.09
CA LEU A 121 -3.43 17.77 -52.37
C LEU A 121 -4.92 17.88 -51.97
N ASN A 122 -5.71 16.82 -52.18
CA ASN A 122 -7.12 16.79 -51.84
C ASN A 122 -7.34 16.77 -50.33
N LYS A 123 -8.59 17.04 -49.91
CA LYS A 123 -9.00 16.82 -48.53
C LYS A 123 -8.84 15.35 -48.16
N VAL A 124 -8.42 15.09 -46.92
CA VAL A 124 -8.14 13.74 -46.41
C VAL A 124 -9.42 12.86 -46.36
N GLY A 125 -10.57 13.47 -46.04
CA GLY A 125 -11.82 12.77 -45.79
C GLY A 125 -11.86 12.10 -44.40
N LEU A 126 -13.08 11.83 -43.90
CA LEU A 126 -13.29 11.34 -42.53
C LEU A 126 -12.66 9.96 -42.28
N LYS A 127 -12.73 9.03 -43.23
CA LYS A 127 -12.18 7.66 -43.05
C LYS A 127 -10.67 7.67 -42.81
N ARG A 128 -9.92 8.41 -43.65
CA ARG A 128 -8.46 8.49 -43.50
C ARG A 128 -8.05 9.35 -42.31
N ALA A 129 -8.83 10.37 -41.97
CA ALA A 129 -8.61 11.13 -40.75
C ALA A 129 -8.80 10.27 -39.50
N PHE A 130 -9.80 9.37 -39.47
CA PHE A 130 -9.99 8.41 -38.39
C PHE A 130 -8.75 7.51 -38.24
N LEU A 131 -8.29 6.92 -39.34
CA LEU A 131 -7.09 6.08 -39.33
C LEU A 131 -5.84 6.85 -38.87
N ARG A 132 -5.71 8.11 -39.30
CA ARG A 132 -4.61 8.99 -38.91
C ARG A 132 -4.60 9.30 -37.41
N GLU A 133 -5.74 9.67 -36.84
CA GLU A 133 -5.82 10.04 -35.42
C GLU A 133 -5.89 8.80 -34.51
N GLY A 134 -6.59 7.74 -34.93
CA GLY A 134 -6.70 6.50 -34.20
C GLY A 134 -5.37 5.77 -34.09
N SER A 135 -4.55 5.79 -35.14
CA SER A 135 -3.19 5.24 -35.08
C SER A 135 -2.30 6.00 -34.09
N LYS A 136 -2.47 7.32 -33.90
CA LYS A 136 -1.72 8.04 -32.86
C LYS A 136 -2.09 7.58 -31.46
N ILE A 137 -3.38 7.41 -31.18
CA ILE A 137 -3.85 6.93 -29.88
C ILE A 137 -3.29 5.54 -29.64
N LEU A 138 -3.52 4.60 -30.56
CA LEU A 138 -3.05 3.22 -30.45
C LEU A 138 -1.54 3.14 -30.17
N LEU A 139 -0.75 3.89 -30.95
CA LEU A 139 0.71 3.90 -30.82
C LEU A 139 1.20 4.55 -29.52
N ASN A 140 0.47 5.55 -29.00
CA ASN A 140 0.82 6.21 -27.74
C ASN A 140 0.27 5.49 -26.49
N SER A 141 -0.69 4.57 -26.65
CA SER A 141 -1.26 3.79 -25.54
C SER A 141 -0.33 2.69 -25.02
N ILE A 142 0.73 2.35 -25.76
CA ILE A 142 1.70 1.33 -25.33
C ILE A 142 2.81 2.01 -24.52
N PRO A 143 2.96 1.69 -23.22
CA PRO A 143 4.02 2.24 -22.38
C PRO A 143 5.41 2.00 -22.97
N PHE A 144 6.35 2.92 -22.76
CA PHE A 144 7.72 2.95 -23.33
C PHE A 144 7.80 3.10 -24.86
N VAL A 145 6.97 2.38 -25.61
CA VAL A 145 6.87 2.47 -27.08
C VAL A 145 6.43 3.87 -27.50
N ALA A 146 5.52 4.50 -26.75
CA ALA A 146 5.09 5.88 -27.01
C ALA A 146 6.28 6.86 -27.13
N TYR A 147 7.27 6.78 -26.23
CA TYR A 147 8.45 7.65 -26.26
C TYR A 147 9.30 7.42 -27.50
N VAL A 148 9.56 6.16 -27.84
CA VAL A 148 10.30 5.78 -29.06
C VAL A 148 9.59 6.33 -30.31
N ILE A 149 8.26 6.22 -30.35
CA ILE A 149 7.44 6.71 -31.46
C ILE A 149 7.48 8.23 -31.59
N ILE A 150 7.52 8.97 -30.48
CA ILE A 150 7.68 10.42 -30.51
C ILE A 150 9.03 10.80 -31.15
N PHE A 151 10.13 10.20 -30.69
CA PHE A 151 11.47 10.47 -31.27
C PHE A 151 11.55 10.05 -32.75
N LEU A 152 10.98 8.90 -33.10
CA LEU A 152 10.94 8.43 -34.48
C LEU A 152 10.11 9.38 -35.38
N ASN A 153 8.98 9.89 -34.90
CA ASN A 153 8.20 10.88 -35.64
C ASN A 153 8.99 12.19 -35.86
N ILE A 154 9.73 12.67 -34.86
CA ILE A 154 10.61 13.85 -34.99
C ILE A 154 11.69 13.60 -36.04
N TYR A 155 12.35 12.43 -35.97
CA TYR A 155 13.36 12.02 -36.94
C TYR A 155 12.80 11.95 -38.36
N LEU A 156 11.67 11.27 -38.56
CA LEU A 156 11.06 11.10 -39.88
C LEU A 156 10.62 12.43 -40.49
N VAL A 157 10.01 13.32 -39.70
CA VAL A 157 9.57 14.64 -40.17
C VAL A 157 10.75 15.55 -40.50
N SER A 158 11.85 15.46 -39.74
CA SER A 158 13.02 16.33 -39.94
C SER A 158 13.96 15.86 -41.05
N ARG A 159 14.11 14.55 -41.26
CA ARG A 159 15.14 13.98 -42.14
C ARG A 159 14.62 13.39 -43.44
N THR A 160 13.34 12.98 -43.54
CA THR A 160 12.86 12.34 -44.77
C THR A 160 12.39 13.37 -45.81
N PRO A 161 12.59 13.12 -47.12
CA PRO A 161 12.16 14.05 -48.17
C PRO A 161 10.65 14.34 -48.14
N LYS A 162 9.83 13.33 -47.78
CA LYS A 162 8.37 13.46 -47.68
C LYS A 162 7.90 14.11 -46.36
N ARG A 163 8.78 14.24 -45.35
CA ARG A 163 8.48 14.79 -44.03
C ARG A 163 7.22 14.21 -43.37
N GLN A 164 6.96 12.91 -43.54
CA GLN A 164 5.78 12.23 -43.01
C GLN A 164 6.10 11.53 -41.69
N ALA A 165 5.26 11.76 -40.68
CA ALA A 165 5.25 10.95 -39.46
C ALA A 165 4.67 9.55 -39.72
N ILE A 166 4.78 8.64 -38.76
CA ILE A 166 4.26 7.25 -38.88
C ILE A 166 2.76 7.26 -39.15
N HIS A 167 2.00 8.03 -38.37
CA HIS A 167 0.55 8.17 -38.55
C HIS A 167 0.17 8.80 -39.90
N ASP A 168 1.02 9.70 -40.44
CA ASP A 168 0.80 10.29 -41.75
C ASP A 168 1.00 9.23 -42.86
N LYS A 169 2.00 8.35 -42.73
CA LYS A 169 2.26 7.22 -43.64
C LYS A 169 1.12 6.20 -43.62
N ILE A 170 0.66 5.80 -42.44
CA ILE A 170 -0.46 4.84 -42.28
C ILE A 170 -1.72 5.37 -42.97
N ALA A 171 -2.03 6.66 -42.79
CA ALA A 171 -3.22 7.26 -43.38
C ALA A 171 -3.05 7.76 -44.82
N ARG A 172 -1.86 7.61 -45.42
CA ARG A 172 -1.51 8.19 -46.74
C ARG A 172 -1.81 9.69 -46.82
N THR A 173 -1.36 10.43 -45.82
CA THR A 173 -1.54 11.89 -45.71
C THR A 173 -0.20 12.61 -45.67
N GLN A 174 -0.21 13.91 -45.96
CA GLN A 174 0.95 14.79 -45.85
C GLN A 174 0.54 16.14 -45.31
N VAL A 175 1.48 16.85 -44.68
CA VAL A 175 1.21 18.20 -44.14
C VAL A 175 1.95 19.22 -44.99
N ILE A 176 1.20 20.16 -45.54
CA ILE A 176 1.69 21.24 -46.39
C ILE A 176 1.54 22.57 -45.68
N THR A 177 2.34 23.55 -46.11
CA THR A 177 2.19 24.95 -45.73
C THR A 177 1.18 25.61 -46.66
N ILE A 178 0.35 26.51 -46.13
CA ILE A 178 -0.64 27.30 -46.88
C ILE A 178 -0.18 28.76 -46.88
N PRO A 179 -0.50 29.56 -47.92
CA PRO A 179 -0.30 31.00 -47.88
C PRO A 179 -0.89 31.64 -46.62
N ARG A 180 -0.11 32.53 -46.02
CA ARG A 180 -0.41 33.18 -44.75
C ARG A 180 -1.53 34.21 -44.89
N ASP A 181 -2.54 34.14 -44.03
CA ASP A 181 -3.60 35.15 -43.92
C ASP A 181 -3.36 35.98 -42.65
N GLU A 182 -2.73 37.15 -42.81
CA GLU A 182 -2.28 37.98 -41.67
C GLU A 182 -3.44 38.46 -40.80
N LYS A 183 -4.58 38.80 -41.39
CA LYS A 183 -5.76 39.31 -40.66
C LYS A 183 -6.34 38.25 -39.72
N LYS A 184 -6.40 36.99 -40.18
CA LYS A 184 -6.85 35.86 -39.35
C LYS A 184 -5.86 35.53 -38.23
N ARG A 185 -4.56 35.71 -38.48
CA ARG A 185 -3.50 35.42 -37.49
C ARG A 185 -3.56 36.37 -36.30
N GLU A 186 -3.77 37.67 -36.52
CA GLU A 186 -3.91 38.63 -35.42
C GLU A 186 -5.11 38.31 -34.51
N THR A 187 -6.24 37.93 -35.12
CA THR A 187 -7.42 37.48 -34.37
C THR A 187 -7.13 36.24 -33.52
N LEU A 188 -6.41 35.25 -34.09
CA LEU A 188 -6.02 34.03 -33.38
C LEU A 188 -5.01 34.29 -32.25
N LYS A 189 -4.04 35.20 -32.46
CA LYS A 189 -3.07 35.59 -31.41
C LYS A 189 -3.77 36.23 -30.21
N LEU A 190 -4.68 37.17 -30.46
CA LEU A 190 -5.45 37.81 -29.40
C LEU A 190 -6.28 36.78 -28.63
N THR A 191 -6.94 35.86 -29.35
CA THR A 191 -7.71 34.77 -28.73
C THR A 191 -6.82 33.88 -27.87
N ALA A 192 -5.65 33.47 -28.37
CA ALA A 192 -4.70 32.65 -27.63
C ALA A 192 -4.15 33.36 -26.38
N LEU A 193 -3.86 34.66 -26.48
CA LEU A 193 -3.39 35.48 -25.36
C LEU A 193 -4.46 35.57 -24.26
N VAL A 194 -5.71 35.84 -24.63
CA VAL A 194 -6.84 35.88 -23.68
C VAL A 194 -7.02 34.52 -22.99
N LEU A 195 -6.98 33.42 -23.75
CA LEU A 195 -7.07 32.07 -23.17
C LEU A 195 -5.90 31.76 -22.23
N ALA A 196 -4.68 32.15 -22.57
CA ALA A 196 -3.51 31.96 -21.73
C ALA A 196 -3.60 32.76 -20.42
N ILE A 197 -4.06 34.02 -20.47
CA ILE A 197 -4.28 34.86 -19.29
C ILE A 197 -5.34 34.23 -18.39
N LEU A 198 -6.50 33.86 -18.95
CA LEU A 198 -7.57 33.20 -18.18
C LEU A 198 -7.08 31.93 -17.49
N LEU A 199 -6.17 31.19 -18.13
CA LEU A 199 -5.58 29.98 -17.57
C LEU A 199 -4.61 30.26 -16.45
N PHE A 200 -3.71 31.22 -16.65
CA PHE A 200 -2.74 31.61 -15.62
C PHE A 200 -3.45 32.18 -14.39
N THR A 201 -4.53 32.96 -14.58
CA THR A 201 -5.35 33.44 -13.48
C THR A 201 -6.13 32.31 -12.80
N SER A 202 -6.71 31.37 -13.55
CA SER A 202 -7.43 30.22 -12.99
C SER A 202 -6.50 29.31 -12.19
N TRP A 203 -5.35 28.93 -12.76
CA TRP A 203 -4.32 28.18 -12.06
C TRP A 203 -3.74 28.95 -10.88
N GLY A 204 -3.56 30.27 -10.99
CA GLY A 204 -3.10 31.11 -9.89
C GLY A 204 -4.11 31.16 -8.74
N ILE A 205 -5.41 31.25 -9.03
CA ILE A 205 -6.48 31.22 -8.02
C ILE A 205 -6.55 29.84 -7.37
N LEU A 206 -6.53 28.76 -8.15
CA LEU A 206 -6.52 27.39 -7.60
C LEU A 206 -5.26 27.17 -6.76
N ALA A 207 -4.08 27.46 -7.29
CA ALA A 207 -2.84 27.33 -6.57
C ALA A 207 -2.89 28.16 -5.28
N TRP A 208 -3.35 29.40 -5.30
CA TRP A 208 -3.48 30.24 -4.11
C TRP A 208 -4.50 29.70 -3.09
N GLN A 209 -5.65 29.21 -3.56
CA GLN A 209 -6.71 28.65 -2.73
C GLN A 209 -6.32 27.31 -2.09
N TYR A 210 -5.57 26.49 -2.82
CA TYR A 210 -5.10 25.17 -2.39
C TYR A 210 -3.67 25.20 -1.83
N TRP A 211 -2.94 26.31 -1.93
CA TRP A 211 -1.59 26.45 -1.39
C TRP A 211 -1.57 26.15 0.11
N PRO A 212 -2.49 26.68 0.95
CA PRO A 212 -2.52 26.34 2.37
C PRO A 212 -2.83 24.87 2.65
N LEU A 213 -3.54 24.18 1.74
CA LEU A 213 -3.86 22.75 1.82
C LEU A 213 -2.68 21.86 1.41
N LEU A 214 -1.85 22.32 0.47
CA LEU A 214 -0.65 21.61 0.01
C LEU A 214 0.59 21.93 0.85
N SER A 215 0.67 23.14 1.42
CA SER A 215 1.81 23.63 2.20
C SER A 215 1.73 23.24 3.67
N LYS A 216 0.53 22.95 4.18
CA LYS A 216 0.37 22.31 5.49
C LYS A 216 0.38 20.81 5.24
N GLY A 217 1.54 20.16 5.40
CA GLY A 217 1.57 18.72 5.69
C GLY A 217 0.53 18.45 6.78
N SER A 218 -0.28 17.40 6.60
CA SER A 218 -1.49 17.03 7.36
C SER A 218 -1.76 17.94 8.56
N PRO A 219 -2.86 18.73 8.59
CA PRO A 219 -3.12 19.65 9.67
C PRO A 219 -3.06 18.90 11.01
N ALA A 220 -1.96 19.07 11.72
CA ALA A 220 -1.81 18.68 13.11
C ALA A 220 -3.02 19.28 13.83
N GLY A 221 -3.81 18.39 14.43
CA GLY A 221 -5.14 18.69 14.93
C GLY A 221 -5.12 19.90 15.86
N ILE A 222 -5.76 20.98 15.44
CA ILE A 222 -6.30 21.96 16.39
C ILE A 222 -7.63 21.36 16.84
N GLY A 223 -7.57 20.53 17.88
CA GLY A 223 -8.69 19.83 18.48
C GLY A 223 -8.54 19.79 20.00
N THR A 224 -8.78 20.93 20.62
CA THR A 224 -9.41 21.10 21.96
C THR A 224 -9.25 19.93 22.96
N GLY A 225 -8.26 20.03 23.85
CA GLY A 225 -8.38 19.69 25.27
C GLY A 225 -9.00 18.35 25.67
N GLN A 226 -8.89 17.31 24.85
CA GLN A 226 -9.36 15.98 25.23
C GLN A 226 -8.26 15.28 26.03
N LYS A 227 -8.61 14.94 27.26
CA LYS A 227 -7.76 14.23 28.24
C LYS A 227 -7.14 13.01 27.55
N ILE A 228 -5.84 13.08 27.27
CA ILE A 228 -5.06 12.02 26.61
C ILE A 228 -5.20 10.75 27.45
N SER A 229 -6.06 9.83 27.02
CA SER A 229 -6.01 8.45 27.50
C SER A 229 -4.78 7.84 26.87
N ILE A 230 -3.77 7.54 27.68
CA ILE A 230 -2.59 6.77 27.24
C ILE A 230 -3.11 5.40 26.79
N VAL A 231 -3.12 5.15 25.49
CA VAL A 231 -3.56 3.87 24.93
C VAL A 231 -2.42 2.87 25.10
N ASP A 232 -2.71 1.72 25.69
CA ASP A 232 -1.73 0.64 25.76
C ASP A 232 -1.71 -0.16 24.46
N TRP A 233 -0.73 0.19 23.61
CA TRP A 233 -0.47 -0.42 22.32
C TRP A 233 0.29 -1.75 22.40
N THR A 234 0.72 -2.19 23.59
CA THR A 234 1.47 -3.43 23.70
C THR A 234 0.56 -4.65 23.50
N GLY A 235 1.05 -5.67 22.80
CA GLY A 235 0.31 -6.90 22.51
C GLY A 235 0.61 -7.49 21.14
N ILE A 236 -0.07 -8.58 20.82
CA ILE A 236 0.00 -9.27 19.54
C ILE A 236 -1.27 -8.96 18.74
N TYR A 237 -1.09 -8.69 17.46
CA TYR A 237 -2.11 -8.28 16.52
C TYR A 237 -2.02 -9.17 15.29
N GLU A 238 -3.16 -9.59 14.76
CA GLU A 238 -3.22 -10.40 13.56
C GLU A 238 -4.21 -9.84 12.54
N TYR A 239 -3.85 -9.96 11.26
CA TYR A 239 -4.69 -9.63 10.12
C TYR A 239 -4.39 -10.65 9.02
N SER A 240 -5.40 -11.12 8.32
CA SER A 240 -5.22 -11.99 7.16
C SER A 240 -6.04 -11.51 5.99
N GLU A 241 -5.51 -11.73 4.78
CA GLU A 241 -6.19 -11.38 3.55
C GLU A 241 -6.01 -12.46 2.48
N PHE A 242 -7.02 -12.57 1.63
CA PHE A 242 -7.09 -13.58 0.58
C PHE A 242 -7.29 -12.92 -0.78
N ALA A 243 -6.30 -13.06 -1.66
CA ALA A 243 -6.38 -12.66 -3.07
C ALA A 243 -6.58 -13.90 -3.97
N PRO A 244 -7.63 -13.94 -4.82
CA PRO A 244 -7.80 -14.99 -5.81
C PRO A 244 -6.58 -15.10 -6.76
N PRO A 245 -6.22 -16.31 -7.24
CA PRO A 245 -6.98 -17.55 -7.12
C PRO A 245 -6.75 -18.32 -5.81
N ASN A 246 -5.62 -18.16 -5.10
CA ASN A 246 -5.28 -18.88 -3.85
C ASN A 246 -4.07 -18.24 -3.12
N GLN A 247 -4.06 -16.91 -2.97
CA GLN A 247 -2.96 -16.21 -2.29
C GLN A 247 -3.43 -15.66 -0.95
N THR A 248 -3.14 -16.38 0.13
CA THR A 248 -3.38 -15.90 1.50
C THR A 248 -2.11 -15.28 2.04
N TRP A 249 -2.22 -14.06 2.59
CA TRP A 249 -1.17 -13.42 3.39
C TRP A 249 -1.69 -13.24 4.81
N VAL A 250 -0.85 -13.58 5.79
CA VAL A 250 -1.11 -13.44 7.22
C VAL A 250 -0.05 -12.50 7.79
N TYR A 251 -0.52 -11.46 8.46
CA TYR A 251 0.29 -10.42 9.09
C TYR A 251 0.18 -10.62 10.60
N LYS A 252 1.31 -10.81 11.26
CA LYS A 252 1.40 -10.88 12.72
C LYS A 252 2.29 -9.74 13.20
N LEU A 253 1.72 -8.85 13.99
CA LEU A 253 2.40 -7.68 14.53
C LEU A 253 2.47 -7.80 16.05
N GLU A 254 3.68 -7.84 16.59
CA GLU A 254 3.92 -7.80 18.04
C GLU A 254 4.47 -6.42 18.41
N ILE A 255 3.83 -5.74 19.36
CA ILE A 255 4.28 -4.44 19.87
C ILE A 255 4.70 -4.61 21.33
N TYR A 256 5.92 -4.21 21.64
CA TYR A 256 6.52 -4.35 22.97
C TYR A 256 7.34 -3.10 23.36
N LYS A 257 7.64 -2.97 24.65
CA LYS A 257 8.49 -1.89 25.18
C LYS A 257 9.91 -2.38 25.32
N GLU A 258 10.86 -1.64 24.77
CA GLU A 258 12.29 -1.82 25.03
C GLU A 258 12.85 -0.51 25.58
N GLY A 259 13.07 -0.48 26.90
CA GLY A 259 13.37 0.76 27.62
C GLY A 259 12.20 1.76 27.54
N ASN A 260 12.49 2.97 27.04
CA ASN A 260 11.49 4.04 26.88
C ASN A 260 10.89 4.11 25.47
N GLN A 261 11.19 3.15 24.59
CA GLN A 261 10.71 3.12 23.21
C GLN A 261 9.76 1.94 23.00
N LEU A 262 8.70 2.17 22.23
CA LEU A 262 7.87 1.09 21.68
C LEU A 262 8.55 0.57 20.41
N LYS A 263 8.78 -0.74 20.39
CA LYS A 263 9.24 -1.47 19.21
C LYS A 263 8.15 -2.38 18.72
N ALA A 264 8.26 -2.78 17.47
CA ALA A 264 7.37 -3.75 16.87
C ALA A 264 8.14 -4.77 16.05
N GLN A 265 7.67 -6.01 16.06
CA GLN A 265 8.06 -7.05 15.12
C GLN A 265 6.88 -7.36 14.22
N LEU A 266 7.08 -7.36 12.91
CA LEU A 266 6.06 -7.66 11.92
C LEU A 266 6.51 -8.85 11.06
N ASP A 267 5.70 -9.90 11.13
CA ASP A 267 5.87 -11.12 10.34
C ASP A 267 4.76 -11.17 9.28
N ILE A 268 5.14 -11.40 8.02
CA ILE A 268 4.20 -11.53 6.90
C ILE A 268 4.49 -12.85 6.20
N ASP A 269 3.52 -13.76 6.26
CA ASP A 269 3.60 -15.10 5.69
C ASP A 269 2.52 -15.30 4.64
N GLY A 270 2.88 -15.89 3.50
CA GLY A 270 1.89 -16.17 2.48
C GLY A 270 2.46 -16.76 1.20
N PHE A 271 1.64 -16.74 0.14
CA PHE A 271 2.07 -17.22 -1.18
C PHE A 271 3.33 -16.50 -1.65
N GLN A 272 4.45 -17.23 -1.74
CA GLN A 272 5.78 -16.74 -2.10
C GLN A 272 6.29 -15.56 -1.24
N THR A 273 5.74 -15.39 -0.03
CA THR A 273 6.06 -14.26 0.84
C THR A 273 6.48 -14.78 2.21
N LEU A 274 7.70 -14.43 2.60
CA LEU A 274 8.28 -14.64 3.93
C LEU A 274 9.02 -13.36 4.29
N THR A 275 8.39 -12.48 5.05
CA THR A 275 8.97 -11.20 5.45
C THR A 275 8.99 -11.09 6.97
N ARG A 276 10.13 -10.67 7.52
CA ARG A 276 10.36 -10.52 8.96
C ARG A 276 11.00 -9.17 9.21
N ILE A 277 10.26 -8.26 9.85
CA ILE A 277 10.63 -6.86 9.99
C ILE A 277 10.71 -6.49 11.47
N GLN A 278 11.81 -5.85 11.84
CA GLN A 278 11.89 -5.05 13.06
C GLN A 278 11.51 -3.60 12.73
N ALA A 279 10.63 -3.03 13.57
CA ALA A 279 10.10 -1.69 13.43
C ALA A 279 10.14 -0.93 14.76
N ILE A 280 10.04 0.39 14.66
CA ILE A 280 9.79 1.31 15.76
C ILE A 280 8.30 1.67 15.71
N ALA A 281 7.62 1.55 16.84
CA ALA A 281 6.23 1.98 16.98
C ALA A 281 6.20 3.35 17.66
N LYS A 282 5.57 4.35 17.04
CA LYS A 282 5.52 5.72 17.57
C LYS A 282 4.08 6.21 17.63
N GLU A 283 3.62 6.54 18.84
CA GLU A 283 2.28 7.12 19.02
C GLU A 283 2.27 8.57 18.52
N ASN A 284 1.27 8.90 17.71
CA ASN A 284 1.05 10.22 17.14
C ASN A 284 -0.45 10.50 17.03
N ASP A 285 -0.93 11.49 17.80
CA ASP A 285 -2.33 11.92 17.80
C ASP A 285 -3.36 10.77 18.01
N GLY A 286 -3.03 9.81 18.89
CA GLY A 286 -3.91 8.66 19.19
C GLY A 286 -3.86 7.54 18.15
N ASN A 287 -2.99 7.64 17.15
CA ASN A 287 -2.65 6.57 16.22
C ASN A 287 -1.25 6.02 16.53
N LEU A 288 -0.95 4.83 16.03
CA LEU A 288 0.38 4.23 16.16
C LEU A 288 1.05 4.07 14.79
N ASP A 289 2.14 4.77 14.59
CA ASP A 289 2.95 4.70 13.38
C ASP A 289 3.92 3.51 13.48
N ILE A 290 3.89 2.60 12.50
CA ILE A 290 4.84 1.48 12.40
C ILE A 290 5.92 1.84 11.38
N ILE A 291 7.12 2.14 11.87
CA ILE A 291 8.23 2.67 11.09
C ILE A 291 9.31 1.60 10.95
N PHE A 292 9.68 1.26 9.73
CA PHE A 292 10.68 0.25 9.43
C PHE A 292 12.05 0.62 10.03
N ASP A 293 12.68 -0.33 10.73
CA ASP A 293 14.05 -0.20 11.25
C ASP A 293 15.01 -1.10 10.48
N SER A 294 14.74 -2.42 10.45
CA SER A 294 15.59 -3.41 9.78
C SER A 294 14.83 -4.70 9.44
N TYR A 295 15.41 -5.51 8.56
CA TYR A 295 14.98 -6.89 8.34
C TYR A 295 15.58 -7.84 9.38
N LEU A 296 14.86 -8.90 9.73
CA LEU A 296 15.39 -10.04 10.49
C LEU A 296 15.97 -11.08 9.51
N SER A 297 16.80 -12.00 10.03
CA SER A 297 17.64 -12.93 9.24
C SER A 297 16.89 -13.86 8.28
N GLU A 298 15.58 -14.02 8.45
CA GLU A 298 14.74 -14.93 7.67
C GLU A 298 13.93 -14.21 6.56
N SER A 299 14.07 -12.90 6.42
CA SER A 299 13.29 -12.13 5.45
C SER A 299 13.74 -12.37 4.01
N GLY A 300 12.79 -12.67 3.12
CA GLY A 300 13.01 -12.78 1.68
C GLY A 300 13.01 -11.41 0.99
N GLY A 301 14.20 -10.86 0.74
CA GLY A 301 14.39 -9.63 -0.02
C GLY A 301 14.37 -8.33 0.79
N GLU A 302 14.82 -7.23 0.17
CA GLU A 302 14.96 -5.91 0.79
C GLU A 302 14.18 -4.84 0.00
N LEU A 303 12.95 -4.57 0.43
CA LEU A 303 12.03 -3.61 -0.20
C LEU A 303 11.99 -2.24 0.49
N TYR A 304 12.28 -2.19 1.80
CA TYR A 304 12.10 -1.02 2.66
C TYR A 304 13.44 -0.49 3.17
N LYS A 305 13.49 0.81 3.47
CA LYS A 305 14.66 1.49 4.04
C LYS A 305 14.34 2.01 5.44
N LYS A 306 15.35 2.00 6.31
CA LYS A 306 15.24 2.51 7.69
C LYS A 306 14.59 3.91 7.71
N GLY A 307 13.54 4.06 8.52
CA GLY A 307 12.74 5.28 8.64
C GLY A 307 11.50 5.32 7.74
N ASP A 308 11.29 4.31 6.89
CA ASP A 308 10.09 4.22 6.07
C ASP A 308 8.85 3.94 6.93
N LEU A 309 7.80 4.76 6.77
CA LEU A 309 6.49 4.50 7.38
C LEU A 309 5.80 3.35 6.63
N LEU A 310 5.65 2.21 7.29
CA LEU A 310 5.04 1.02 6.68
C LEU A 310 3.52 1.18 6.62
N PHE A 311 2.89 1.44 7.76
CA PHE A 311 1.46 1.73 7.93
C PHE A 311 1.22 2.40 9.29
N ASN A 312 -0.01 2.87 9.52
CA ASN A 312 -0.47 3.39 10.80
C ASN A 312 -1.64 2.54 11.31
N LEU A 313 -1.79 2.48 12.63
CA LEU A 313 -2.94 1.88 13.30
C LEU A 313 -3.81 2.97 13.91
N GLU A 314 -5.08 2.98 13.51
CA GLU A 314 -6.13 3.79 14.13
C GLU A 314 -6.98 2.88 15.03
N LYS A 315 -7.05 3.20 16.33
CA LYS A 315 -7.83 2.40 17.28
C LYS A 315 -9.33 2.61 17.05
N ILE A 316 -10.03 1.55 16.63
CA ILE A 316 -11.49 1.55 16.53
C ILE A 316 -12.11 1.11 17.86
N SER A 317 -11.55 0.06 18.46
CA SER A 317 -11.95 -0.49 19.77
C SER A 317 -10.73 -1.07 20.51
N GLU A 318 -10.91 -1.62 21.71
CA GLU A 318 -9.81 -2.30 22.43
C GLU A 318 -9.20 -3.48 21.66
N GLU A 319 -10.01 -4.12 20.81
CA GLU A 319 -9.66 -5.35 20.09
C GLU A 319 -9.46 -5.11 18.59
N ASN A 320 -9.95 -3.99 18.02
CA ASN A 320 -9.92 -3.76 16.58
C ASN A 320 -9.20 -2.45 16.23
N TYR A 321 -8.26 -2.55 15.29
CA TYR A 321 -7.37 -1.47 14.90
C TYR A 321 -7.33 -1.38 13.38
N LYS A 322 -7.79 -0.26 12.81
CA LYS A 322 -7.80 -0.06 11.37
C LYS A 322 -6.37 0.11 10.84
N ILE A 323 -6.06 -0.58 9.76
CA ILE A 323 -4.78 -0.46 9.06
C ILE A 323 -4.87 0.65 8.03
N ILE A 324 -4.01 1.65 8.15
CA ILE A 324 -3.84 2.71 7.16
C ILE A 324 -2.52 2.44 6.43
N TRP A 325 -2.61 1.76 5.28
CA TRP A 325 -1.46 1.37 4.47
C TRP A 325 -0.63 2.57 3.99
N ASN A 326 0.70 2.43 4.04
CA ASN A 326 1.65 3.41 3.52
C ASN A 326 2.68 2.74 2.59
N LYS A 327 3.96 2.61 2.96
CA LYS A 327 4.93 1.94 2.08
C LYS A 327 4.70 0.44 1.99
N LEU A 328 4.24 -0.18 3.07
CA LEU A 328 3.71 -1.53 3.01
C LEU A 328 2.33 -1.46 2.37
N GLN A 329 2.10 -2.30 1.37
CA GLN A 329 0.85 -2.38 0.62
C GLN A 329 0.19 -3.73 0.89
N SER A 330 -1.14 -3.75 0.91
CA SER A 330 -1.92 -4.98 0.91
C SER A 330 -1.73 -5.74 -0.41
N ASN A 331 -1.86 -7.06 -0.36
CA ASN A 331 -1.92 -7.93 -1.52
C ASN A 331 -3.26 -7.80 -2.29
N LEU A 332 -4.27 -7.16 -1.69
CA LEU A 332 -5.55 -6.85 -2.33
C LEU A 332 -5.44 -5.57 -3.16
N LEU A 333 -6.02 -5.58 -4.37
CA LEU A 333 -6.16 -4.37 -5.19
C LEU A 333 -6.98 -3.28 -4.49
N GLU A 334 -7.98 -3.69 -3.73
CA GLU A 334 -8.84 -2.82 -2.91
C GLU A 334 -8.93 -3.43 -1.50
N PRO A 335 -8.04 -3.03 -0.56
CA PRO A 335 -7.97 -3.64 0.77
C PRO A 335 -9.19 -3.41 1.66
N GLY A 336 -10.14 -2.57 1.23
CA GLY A 336 -11.33 -2.22 2.01
C GLY A 336 -10.97 -1.67 3.39
N GLU A 337 -11.71 -2.10 4.42
CA GLU A 337 -11.45 -1.76 5.81
C GLU A 337 -10.54 -2.81 6.47
N ALA A 338 -9.30 -2.94 6.00
CA ALA A 338 -8.30 -3.81 6.63
C ALA A 338 -8.12 -3.44 8.12
N LYS A 339 -8.18 -4.44 9.01
CA LYS A 339 -8.13 -4.25 10.47
C LYS A 339 -7.23 -5.32 11.09
N PHE A 340 -6.29 -4.89 11.92
CA PHE A 340 -5.69 -5.78 12.89
C PHE A 340 -6.67 -6.04 14.01
N GLU A 341 -6.88 -7.32 14.28
CA GLU A 341 -7.48 -7.75 15.53
C GLU A 341 -6.34 -7.89 16.52
N LYS A 342 -6.34 -7.05 17.57
CA LYS A 342 -5.51 -7.31 18.72
C LYS A 342 -5.99 -8.64 19.26
N ILE A 343 -5.12 -9.63 19.20
CA ILE A 343 -5.30 -10.88 19.92
C ILE A 343 -5.12 -10.52 21.39
N ALA A 344 -6.12 -9.84 21.96
CA ALA A 344 -6.49 -10.07 23.33
C ALA A 344 -6.88 -11.54 23.30
N ALA A 345 -5.91 -12.43 23.51
CA ALA A 345 -6.14 -13.87 23.46
C ALA A 345 -7.48 -14.10 24.14
N ALA A 346 -8.50 -14.60 23.45
CA ALA A 346 -9.75 -14.87 24.15
C ALA A 346 -9.33 -15.71 25.35
N TRP A 347 -9.50 -15.18 26.55
CA TRP A 347 -8.84 -15.76 27.71
C TRP A 347 -9.87 -16.71 28.30
N ASN A 348 -9.68 -18.01 28.07
CA ASN A 348 -10.51 -19.01 28.72
C ASN A 348 -10.29 -18.93 30.23
N THR A 349 -11.34 -19.19 30.99
CA THR A 349 -11.28 -19.20 32.45
C THR A 349 -11.27 -20.64 32.92
N TYR A 350 -10.15 -21.09 33.48
CA TYR A 350 -10.06 -22.37 34.15
C TYR A 350 -10.29 -22.21 35.64
N ARG A 351 -11.16 -23.05 36.22
CA ARG A 351 -11.47 -23.07 37.65
C ARG A 351 -11.18 -24.46 38.20
N ASN A 352 -10.20 -24.56 39.09
CA ASN A 352 -9.95 -25.76 39.88
C ASN A 352 -10.57 -25.57 41.26
N ARG A 353 -11.72 -26.21 41.50
CA ARG A 353 -12.42 -26.11 42.80
C ARG A 353 -11.75 -26.92 43.90
N GLU A 354 -11.09 -28.02 43.54
CA GLU A 354 -10.38 -28.89 44.49
C GLU A 354 -9.18 -28.16 45.11
N ASN A 355 -8.43 -27.44 44.27
CA ASN A 355 -7.25 -26.68 44.68
C ASN A 355 -7.56 -25.19 44.98
N GLY A 356 -8.84 -24.80 44.96
CA GLY A 356 -9.29 -23.48 45.36
C GLY A 356 -8.77 -22.32 44.49
N PHE A 357 -8.59 -22.50 43.17
CA PHE A 357 -8.11 -21.42 42.31
C PHE A 357 -8.86 -21.27 40.98
N GLU A 358 -8.76 -20.07 40.42
CA GLU A 358 -9.14 -19.75 39.06
C GLU A 358 -8.01 -18.98 38.40
N VAL A 359 -7.72 -19.32 37.14
CA VAL A 359 -6.78 -18.60 36.31
C VAL A 359 -7.35 -18.48 34.90
N LYS A 360 -7.04 -17.37 34.23
CA LYS A 360 -7.32 -17.27 32.80
C LYS A 360 -6.12 -17.76 32.02
N TYR A 361 -6.36 -18.43 30.89
CA TYR A 361 -5.32 -18.87 29.95
C TYR A 361 -5.71 -18.55 28.49
N PRO A 362 -4.77 -18.51 27.54
CA PRO A 362 -5.09 -18.29 26.12
C PRO A 362 -6.09 -19.33 25.58
N ASN A 363 -7.09 -18.94 24.78
CA ASN A 363 -8.08 -19.86 24.20
C ASN A 363 -7.61 -20.52 22.89
N VAL A 364 -6.63 -19.94 22.21
CA VAL A 364 -6.16 -20.46 20.92
C VAL A 364 -5.08 -21.51 21.19
N ASP A 365 -5.38 -22.76 20.81
CA ASP A 365 -4.49 -23.93 20.81
C ASP A 365 -3.97 -24.38 22.19
N TRP A 366 -4.46 -23.81 23.30
CA TRP A 366 -4.10 -24.28 24.64
C TRP A 366 -5.17 -25.24 25.17
N GLU A 367 -4.72 -26.44 25.49
CA GLU A 367 -5.50 -27.43 26.21
C GLU A 367 -5.20 -27.34 27.71
N VAL A 368 -6.19 -27.67 28.53
CA VAL A 368 -5.99 -27.87 29.97
C VAL A 368 -6.05 -29.35 30.26
N ILE A 369 -4.97 -29.89 30.81
CA ILE A 369 -4.85 -31.30 31.17
C ILE A 369 -4.65 -31.36 32.69
N GLU A 370 -5.57 -32.03 33.37
CA GLU A 370 -5.51 -32.28 34.81
C GLU A 370 -4.83 -33.62 35.10
N GLY A 371 -4.13 -33.72 36.24
CA GLY A 371 -3.48 -34.96 36.67
C GLY A 371 -2.15 -35.25 35.96
N VAL A 372 -1.44 -34.21 35.52
CA VAL A 372 -0.14 -34.35 34.83
C VAL A 372 0.99 -34.30 35.85
N GLY A 373 1.48 -35.47 36.29
CA GLY A 373 2.57 -35.56 37.26
C GLY A 373 3.34 -36.88 37.15
N PHE A 374 4.55 -36.92 37.72
CA PHE A 374 5.38 -38.13 37.75
C PHE A 374 4.79 -39.21 38.65
N ASP A 375 4.00 -38.82 39.65
CA ASP A 375 3.16 -39.74 40.41
C ASP A 375 1.68 -39.46 40.11
N LYS A 376 0.87 -40.50 39.90
CA LYS A 376 -0.56 -40.39 39.53
C LYS A 376 -1.45 -39.74 40.61
N LYS A 377 -0.83 -39.24 41.69
CA LYS A 377 -1.46 -38.57 42.83
C LYS A 377 -1.23 -37.06 42.83
N ASP A 378 -0.44 -36.53 41.90
CA ASP A 378 -0.06 -35.13 41.91
C ASP A 378 -1.16 -34.27 41.27
N LEU A 379 -1.66 -33.30 42.04
CA LEU A 379 -2.78 -32.38 41.76
C LEU A 379 -2.43 -31.31 40.71
N ASN A 380 -1.67 -31.68 39.69
CA ASN A 380 -1.08 -30.75 38.74
C ASN A 380 -2.06 -30.42 37.62
N THR A 381 -2.16 -29.13 37.30
CA THR A 381 -2.85 -28.65 36.11
C THR A 381 -1.83 -28.17 35.10
N CYS A 382 -1.78 -28.77 33.91
CA CYS A 382 -0.98 -28.27 32.80
C CYS A 382 -1.85 -27.53 31.79
N MET A 383 -1.38 -26.37 31.32
CA MET A 383 -2.03 -25.55 30.30
C MET A 383 -1.03 -25.27 29.17
N GLY A 384 -1.37 -25.64 27.93
CA GLY A 384 -0.48 -25.44 26.79
C GLY A 384 -0.80 -26.31 25.58
N LEU A 385 0.13 -26.37 24.63
CA LEU A 385 0.00 -27.13 23.37
C LEU A 385 0.24 -28.63 23.61
N GLY A 386 -0.77 -29.34 24.13
CA GLY A 386 -0.71 -30.81 24.32
C GLY A 386 0.24 -31.30 25.43
N CYS A 387 0.75 -30.39 26.27
CA CYS A 387 1.58 -30.64 27.46
C CYS A 387 2.62 -31.79 27.39
N GLU A 388 3.53 -31.71 26.42
CA GLU A 388 4.94 -32.13 26.53
C GLU A 388 5.82 -31.05 25.88
N VAL A 389 5.85 -29.85 26.49
CA VAL A 389 6.65 -28.66 26.10
C VAL A 389 6.30 -28.04 24.73
N PRO A 390 5.89 -26.76 24.67
CA PRO A 390 5.83 -25.77 25.75
C PRO A 390 4.49 -25.71 26.49
N GLY A 391 4.55 -25.40 27.79
CA GLY A 391 3.36 -25.32 28.64
C GLY A 391 3.63 -24.68 30.00
N ILE A 392 2.53 -24.35 30.68
CA ILE A 392 2.51 -23.80 32.03
C ILE A 392 1.91 -24.85 32.97
N ILE A 393 2.63 -25.18 34.03
CA ILE A 393 2.22 -26.16 35.03
C ILE A 393 1.91 -25.44 36.34
N ILE A 394 0.73 -25.69 36.90
CA ILE A 394 0.30 -25.17 38.19
C ILE A 394 0.25 -26.34 39.17
N GLU A 395 1.09 -26.29 40.21
CA GLU A 395 1.25 -27.36 41.20
C GLU A 395 0.94 -26.79 42.60
N PRO A 396 -0.19 -27.18 43.21
CA PRO A 396 -0.53 -26.82 44.58
C PRO A 396 0.16 -27.77 45.57
N HIS A 397 0.81 -27.21 46.60
CA HIS A 397 1.51 -27.94 47.66
C HIS A 397 0.86 -27.65 49.02
N PRO A 398 -0.13 -28.44 49.45
CA PRO A 398 -0.83 -28.23 50.72
C PRO A 398 0.03 -28.62 51.92
N ASN A 399 -0.05 -27.86 53.02
CA ASN A 399 0.64 -28.12 54.30
C ASN A 399 2.17 -28.14 54.23
N GLU A 400 2.76 -27.57 53.17
CA GLU A 400 4.19 -27.41 53.01
C GLU A 400 4.63 -25.96 53.20
N ASP A 401 5.80 -25.77 53.80
CA ASP A 401 6.41 -24.45 54.00
C ASP A 401 7.33 -24.10 52.81
N ILE A 402 7.08 -22.94 52.21
CA ILE A 402 7.84 -22.39 51.10
C ILE A 402 9.34 -22.29 51.41
N GLU A 403 9.72 -22.02 52.67
CA GLU A 403 11.13 -21.90 53.06
C GLU A 403 11.86 -23.25 53.00
N ASN A 404 11.15 -24.34 53.28
CA ASN A 404 11.71 -25.69 53.36
C ASN A 404 11.63 -26.46 52.03
N PHE A 405 10.73 -26.06 51.12
CA PHE A 405 10.49 -26.76 49.85
C PHE A 405 11.52 -26.43 48.74
N TRP A 406 11.97 -25.17 48.67
CA TRP A 406 12.21 -24.52 47.37
C TRP A 406 13.43 -24.92 46.54
N ILE A 407 14.44 -25.62 47.08
CA ILE A 407 15.63 -26.01 46.31
C ILE A 407 15.69 -27.52 46.09
N TRP A 408 15.42 -28.31 47.12
CA TRP A 408 15.72 -29.74 47.07
C TRP A 408 14.65 -30.58 46.37
N GLU A 409 13.36 -30.24 46.49
CA GLU A 409 12.31 -31.01 45.81
C GLU A 409 12.19 -30.66 44.32
N ILE A 410 12.40 -29.38 43.95
CA ILE A 410 12.52 -28.98 42.54
C ILE A 410 13.68 -29.73 41.86
N ILE A 411 14.81 -29.93 42.55
CA ILE A 411 15.97 -30.66 42.01
C ILE A 411 15.73 -32.18 42.02
N LYS A 412 15.19 -32.74 43.12
CA LYS A 412 14.95 -34.19 43.25
C LYS A 412 13.90 -34.71 42.26
N GLY A 413 12.81 -33.97 42.03
CA GLY A 413 11.72 -34.38 41.14
C GLY A 413 12.12 -34.50 39.67
N MET A 414 13.31 -34.03 39.28
CA MET A 414 13.76 -34.03 37.89
C MET A 414 14.70 -35.18 37.53
N GLU A 415 15.05 -36.09 38.46
CA GLU A 415 16.08 -37.16 38.26
C GLU A 415 17.43 -36.65 37.70
N ILE A 416 17.69 -35.34 37.81
CA ILE A 416 18.85 -34.68 37.20
C ILE A 416 19.82 -34.29 38.32
N SER A 417 21.12 -34.50 38.08
CA SER A 417 22.16 -34.16 39.06
C SER A 417 22.09 -32.68 39.43
N PRO A 418 22.19 -32.30 40.72
CA PRO A 418 22.19 -30.91 41.17
C PRO A 418 23.23 -30.02 40.45
N GLU A 419 24.28 -30.62 39.89
CA GLU A 419 25.33 -29.93 39.14
C GLU A 419 24.85 -29.40 37.78
N GLN A 420 23.77 -29.95 37.22
CA GLN A 420 23.27 -29.63 35.89
C GLN A 420 22.21 -28.50 35.88
N PHE A 421 21.70 -28.09 37.05
CA PHE A 421 20.76 -26.99 37.18
C PHE A 421 21.34 -25.84 38.00
N LYS A 422 21.53 -24.69 37.35
CA LYS A 422 22.02 -23.49 38.00
C LYS A 422 20.88 -22.49 38.19
N LEU A 423 20.62 -22.13 39.45
CA LEU A 423 19.81 -20.94 39.75
C LEU A 423 20.57 -19.72 39.24
N ILE A 424 20.01 -19.03 38.25
CA ILE A 424 20.62 -17.86 37.63
C ILE A 424 20.19 -16.60 38.36
N ASN A 425 18.89 -16.45 38.62
CA ASN A 425 18.34 -15.24 39.23
C ASN A 425 17.15 -15.57 40.13
N ARG A 426 16.97 -14.74 41.16
CA ARG A 426 15.82 -14.75 42.06
C ARG A 426 15.38 -13.31 42.31
N GLU A 427 14.09 -13.05 42.12
CA GLU A 427 13.50 -11.75 42.42
C GLU A 427 12.14 -11.89 43.09
N LYS A 428 11.79 -10.92 43.93
CA LYS A 428 10.45 -10.78 44.49
C LYS A 428 9.64 -9.84 43.60
N LEU A 429 8.46 -10.28 43.19
CA LEU A 429 7.52 -9.54 42.38
C LEU A 429 6.23 -9.32 43.17
N ILE A 430 5.55 -8.20 42.91
CA ILE A 430 4.19 -7.98 43.40
C ILE A 430 3.23 -8.11 42.22
N ILE A 431 2.42 -9.18 42.19
CA ILE A 431 1.40 -9.40 41.17
C ILE A 431 0.05 -9.51 41.86
N SER A 432 -0.92 -8.68 41.44
CA SER A 432 -2.27 -8.65 42.01
C SER A 432 -2.28 -8.53 43.55
N ASN A 433 -1.43 -7.64 44.09
CA ASN A 433 -1.21 -7.40 45.53
C ASN A 433 -0.69 -8.62 46.32
N ARG A 434 0.01 -9.55 45.66
CA ARG A 434 0.65 -10.71 46.29
C ARG A 434 2.14 -10.68 46.05
N GLU A 435 2.92 -11.01 47.07
CA GLU A 435 4.35 -11.25 46.91
C GLU A 435 4.55 -12.62 46.25
N ILE A 436 5.23 -12.63 45.11
CA ILE A 436 5.57 -13.81 44.32
C ILE A 436 7.09 -13.88 44.23
N THR A 437 7.67 -15.02 44.59
CA THR A 437 9.09 -15.27 44.34
C THR A 437 9.23 -15.85 42.94
N LYS A 438 9.90 -15.13 42.05
CA LYS A 438 10.29 -15.62 40.72
C LYS A 438 11.72 -16.11 40.77
N ALA A 439 11.93 -17.33 40.30
CA ALA A 439 13.24 -17.97 40.18
C ALA A 439 13.47 -18.39 38.72
N PHE A 440 14.67 -18.11 38.22
CA PHE A 440 15.09 -18.46 36.88
C PHE A 440 16.20 -19.50 36.93
N PHE A 441 15.97 -20.63 36.27
CA PHE A 441 16.89 -21.75 36.23
C PHE A 441 17.36 -22.01 34.78
N SER A 442 18.65 -22.31 34.63
CA SER A 442 19.19 -22.89 33.40
C SER A 442 19.67 -24.30 33.69
N GLY A 443 19.22 -25.24 32.87
CA GLY A 443 19.85 -26.57 32.81
C GLY A 443 21.05 -26.56 31.85
N GLY A 444 21.80 -27.68 31.83
CA GLY A 444 22.87 -27.96 30.87
C GLY A 444 22.40 -28.12 29.42
N GLU A 445 23.31 -28.45 28.49
CA GLU A 445 23.00 -28.58 27.05
C GLU A 445 21.78 -29.49 26.81
N GLY A 446 20.76 -28.94 26.12
CA GLY A 446 19.52 -29.65 25.80
C GLY A 446 18.39 -29.47 26.82
N ILE A 447 18.66 -28.89 27.98
CA ILE A 447 17.64 -28.61 29.00
C ILE A 447 17.07 -27.20 28.80
N ASN A 448 15.75 -27.14 28.67
CA ASN A 448 14.99 -25.92 28.49
C ASN A 448 15.17 -24.95 29.68
N LYS A 449 15.31 -23.65 29.37
CA LYS A 449 15.20 -22.57 30.37
C LYS A 449 13.87 -22.69 31.11
N LYS A 450 13.91 -22.63 32.44
CA LYS A 450 12.72 -22.79 33.30
C LYS A 450 12.53 -21.56 34.17
N TYR A 451 11.32 -21.01 34.14
CA TYR A 451 10.90 -19.99 35.10
C TYR A 451 9.94 -20.65 36.08
N VAL A 452 10.13 -20.34 37.35
CA VAL A 452 9.29 -20.84 38.44
C VAL A 452 8.82 -19.64 39.24
N TYR A 453 7.50 -19.52 39.41
CA TYR A 453 6.90 -18.54 40.28
C TYR A 453 6.27 -19.26 41.46
N ILE A 454 6.58 -18.80 42.68
CA ILE A 454 6.14 -19.42 43.92
C ILE A 454 5.44 -18.37 44.76
N PHE A 455 4.25 -18.69 45.25
CA PHE A 455 3.49 -17.80 46.12
C PHE A 455 2.66 -18.58 47.13
N ASN A 456 2.43 -17.97 48.30
CA ASN A 456 1.62 -18.56 49.35
C ASN A 456 0.16 -18.72 48.91
N SER A 457 -0.41 -19.87 49.26
CA SER A 457 -1.77 -20.27 48.92
C SER A 457 -2.57 -20.60 50.18
N PRO A 458 -3.22 -19.58 50.78
CA PRO A 458 -3.93 -19.73 52.05
C PRO A 458 -5.03 -20.80 52.01
N GLU A 459 -5.72 -20.96 50.87
CA GLU A 459 -6.85 -21.91 50.74
C GLU A 459 -6.43 -23.37 50.91
N ILE A 460 -5.18 -23.69 50.60
CA ILE A 460 -4.61 -25.04 50.74
C ILE A 460 -3.63 -25.14 51.93
N ASN A 461 -3.55 -24.09 52.76
CA ASN A 461 -2.58 -23.99 53.86
C ASN A 461 -1.14 -24.33 53.41
N GLY A 462 -0.69 -23.76 52.29
CA GLY A 462 0.59 -24.09 51.67
C GLY A 462 1.02 -23.08 50.61
N PHE A 463 1.60 -23.55 49.50
CA PHE A 463 2.01 -22.67 48.39
C PHE A 463 1.59 -23.24 47.02
N THR A 464 1.57 -22.39 46.01
CA THR A 464 1.36 -22.81 44.61
C THR A 464 2.60 -22.48 43.80
N LEU A 465 3.02 -23.47 43.03
CA LEU A 465 4.10 -23.39 42.08
C LEU A 465 3.53 -23.17 40.67
N PHE A 466 4.09 -22.22 39.94
CA PHE A 466 3.71 -21.91 38.57
C PHE A 466 4.96 -22.04 37.71
N GLN A 467 5.08 -23.15 36.98
CA GLN A 467 6.26 -23.48 36.19
C GLN A 467 6.02 -23.16 34.72
N ILE A 468 7.01 -22.55 34.06
CA ILE A 468 7.03 -22.40 32.60
C ILE A 468 8.06 -23.37 32.04
N VAL A 469 7.61 -24.26 31.16
CA VAL A 469 8.50 -25.15 30.40
C VAL A 469 8.58 -24.63 28.97
N ILE A 470 9.71 -24.01 28.60
CA ILE A 470 9.88 -23.29 27.33
C ILE A 470 10.56 -24.18 26.30
N LYS A 471 10.00 -24.31 25.10
CA LYS A 471 10.76 -24.71 23.90
C LYS A 471 11.09 -23.46 23.11
N ASN A 472 12.26 -23.39 22.50
CA ASN A 472 12.65 -22.24 21.68
C ASN A 472 11.83 -22.22 20.37
N ASN A 473 10.59 -21.72 20.44
CA ASN A 473 9.64 -21.64 19.33
C ASN A 473 9.25 -20.20 18.99
N GLY A 474 9.98 -19.21 19.52
CA GLY A 474 9.74 -17.78 19.30
C GLY A 474 8.57 -17.18 20.10
N ILE A 475 7.89 -17.94 20.96
CA ILE A 475 6.81 -17.41 21.81
C ILE A 475 7.38 -16.98 23.17
N ASP A 476 7.09 -15.74 23.58
CA ASP A 476 7.42 -15.24 24.92
C ASP A 476 6.45 -15.79 25.98
N TYR A 477 6.67 -17.05 26.37
CA TYR A 477 5.90 -17.70 27.43
C TYR A 477 6.04 -17.00 28.79
N GLN A 478 7.10 -16.21 29.02
CA GLN A 478 7.25 -15.46 30.26
C GLN A 478 6.14 -14.41 30.38
N SER A 479 5.93 -13.62 29.33
CA SER A 479 4.86 -12.62 29.28
C SER A 479 3.47 -13.27 29.39
N VAL A 480 3.25 -14.43 28.76
CA VAL A 480 1.99 -15.19 28.88
C VAL A 480 1.74 -15.62 30.33
N ALA A 481 2.76 -16.18 30.99
CA ALA A 481 2.67 -16.63 32.37
C ALA A 481 2.44 -15.48 33.36
N GLU A 482 3.14 -14.36 33.21
CA GLU A 482 2.94 -13.17 34.06
C GLU A 482 1.52 -12.62 33.86
N LYS A 483 0.99 -12.67 32.64
CA LYS A 483 -0.41 -12.31 32.37
C LYS A 483 -1.39 -13.31 32.99
N MET A 484 -1.15 -14.62 32.90
CA MET A 484 -1.93 -15.64 33.60
C MET A 484 -1.95 -15.39 35.11
N LEU A 485 -0.78 -15.19 35.72
CA LEU A 485 -0.62 -14.89 37.15
C LEU A 485 -1.38 -13.62 37.56
N SER A 486 -1.41 -12.59 36.71
CA SER A 486 -2.20 -11.37 36.98
C SER A 486 -3.71 -11.64 37.08
N THR A 487 -4.20 -12.71 36.44
CA THR A 487 -5.60 -13.14 36.47
C THR A 487 -5.88 -14.20 37.53
N PHE A 488 -4.84 -14.74 38.18
CA PHE A 488 -4.95 -15.79 39.16
C PHE A 488 -5.68 -15.28 40.41
N ARG A 489 -6.71 -16.01 40.84
CA ARG A 489 -7.46 -15.72 42.05
C ARG A 489 -7.78 -17.00 42.81
N PHE A 490 -7.80 -16.89 44.13
CA PHE A 490 -8.29 -17.98 44.98
C PHE A 490 -9.83 -17.97 44.97
N LEU A 491 -10.41 -19.16 44.93
CA LEU A 491 -11.84 -19.37 45.12
C LEU A 491 -12.08 -19.40 46.63
N LYS A 492 -12.90 -18.46 47.11
CA LYS A 492 -13.34 -18.40 48.51
C LYS A 492 -14.36 -19.48 48.83
#